data_AF-A0A7W9ZLT3-F1
#
_entry.id   AF-A0A7W9ZLT3-F1
#
_cell.length_a   1.000
_cell.length_b   1.000
_cell.length_c   1.000
_cell.angle_alpha   90.00
_cell.angle_beta   90.00
_cell.angle_gamma   90.00
#
_symmetry.space_group_name_H-M   'P 1'
#
loop_
_entity.id
_entity.type
_entity.pdbx_description
1 polymer ?
#
loop_
_entity_poly.entity_id
_entity_poly.type
_entity_poly.pdbx_seq_one_letter_code
_entity_poly.pdbx_strand_id
1 'polypeptide(L)'
;MTTSTNKKIATCHNKHQHKLISLIPTLDYLNKKDKKYTQKNILYYFNENLKRNGLAPTTLRTMQNYLYKLEKVFKVTTNYYQHLGVNLGTEIYYKLNYPKKECYQKINNYFKERKNSRFKSRVNNHFKDNISINGS
;
A
#
# COMPACT_ATOMS: atom_id res chain seq x y z
N MET A 1 -29.97 35.43 7.72
CA MET A 1 -29.27 34.56 6.74
C MET A 1 -28.32 33.65 7.50
N THR A 2 -28.69 32.39 7.72
CA THR A 2 -27.85 31.39 8.40
C THR A 2 -26.85 30.81 7.41
N THR A 3 -25.59 31.20 7.53
CA THR A 3 -24.49 30.67 6.72
C THR A 3 -24.13 29.26 7.20
N SER A 4 -24.57 28.26 6.43
CA SER A 4 -24.12 26.88 6.59
C SER A 4 -22.63 26.81 6.32
N THR A 5 -21.83 26.57 7.36
CA THR A 5 -20.41 26.27 7.21
C THR A 5 -20.29 24.88 6.59
N ASN A 6 -20.06 24.84 5.28
CA ASN A 6 -19.72 23.63 4.54
C ASN A 6 -18.35 23.12 5.03
N LYS A 7 -18.35 22.44 6.18
CA LYS A 7 -17.19 21.78 6.76
C LYS A 7 -16.82 20.67 5.78
N LYS A 8 -15.86 20.93 4.88
CA LYS A 8 -15.26 19.91 4.01
C LYS A 8 -14.93 18.72 4.90
N ILE A 9 -15.69 17.62 4.76
CA ILE A 9 -15.38 16.38 5.42
C ILE A 9 -14.02 15.98 4.86
N ALA A 10 -12.97 16.17 5.65
CA ALA A 10 -11.64 15.71 5.29
C ALA A 10 -11.74 14.19 5.18
N THR A 11 -11.88 13.70 3.96
CA THR A 11 -11.82 12.28 3.70
C THR A 11 -10.38 11.87 3.94
N CYS A 12 -10.09 11.47 5.20
CA CYS A 12 -8.78 11.01 5.61
C CYS A 12 -8.52 9.64 4.97
N HIS A 13 -8.17 9.69 3.69
CA HIS A 13 -7.78 8.51 2.96
C HIS A 13 -6.42 8.05 3.46
N ASN A 14 -6.29 6.75 3.71
CA ASN A 14 -5.03 6.18 4.14
C ASN A 14 -4.03 6.26 2.97
N LYS A 15 -3.20 7.31 2.98
CA LYS A 15 -2.20 7.59 1.92
C LYS A 15 -1.31 6.36 1.65
N HIS A 16 -0.96 5.61 2.70
CA HIS A 16 -0.14 4.42 2.56
C HIS A 16 -0.88 3.28 1.83
N GLN A 17 -2.15 3.04 2.17
CA GLN A 17 -3.02 2.09 1.48
C GLN A 17 -3.18 2.46 -0.01
N HIS A 18 -3.45 3.73 -0.31
CA HIS A 18 -3.59 4.19 -1.70
C HIS A 18 -2.32 3.95 -2.51
N LYS A 19 -1.14 4.27 -1.93
CA LYS A 19 0.15 3.99 -2.58
C LYS A 19 0.35 2.50 -2.87
N LEU A 20 -0.02 1.60 -1.94
CA LEU A 20 0.03 0.15 -2.18
C LEU A 20 -0.91 -0.30 -3.30
N ILE A 21 -2.13 0.24 -3.34
CA ILE A 21 -3.11 -0.05 -4.40
C ILE A 21 -2.61 0.45 -5.75
N SER A 22 -2.03 1.65 -5.83
CA SER A 22 -1.46 2.21 -7.07
C SER A 22 -0.24 1.44 -7.58
N LEU A 23 0.47 0.70 -6.73
CA LEU A 23 1.62 -0.09 -7.15
C LEU A 23 1.22 -1.35 -7.94
N ILE A 24 0.08 -1.96 -7.64
CA ILE A 24 -0.45 -3.14 -8.34
C ILE A 24 -0.64 -2.92 -9.85
N PRO A 25 -1.37 -1.89 -10.32
CA PRO A 25 -1.51 -1.64 -11.76
C PRO A 25 -0.19 -1.20 -12.41
N THR A 26 0.74 -0.58 -11.66
CA THR A 26 2.09 -0.31 -12.17
C THR A 26 2.82 -1.61 -12.52
N LEU A 27 2.78 -2.61 -11.64
CA LEU A 27 3.38 -3.92 -11.90
C LEU A 27 2.69 -4.65 -13.06
N ASP A 28 1.35 -4.66 -13.10
CA ASP A 28 0.57 -5.23 -14.22
C ASP A 28 0.93 -4.60 -15.56
N TYR A 29 1.10 -3.27 -15.59
CA TYR A 29 1.50 -2.54 -16.80
C TYR A 29 2.91 -2.93 -17.24
N LEU A 30 3.88 -2.93 -16.32
CA LEU A 30 5.26 -3.29 -16.63
C LEU A 30 5.37 -4.73 -17.14
N ASN A 31 4.65 -5.68 -16.54
CA ASN A 31 4.61 -7.07 -16.99
C ASN A 31 4.09 -7.23 -18.43
N LYS A 32 3.22 -6.33 -18.88
CA LYS A 32 2.66 -6.35 -20.25
C LYS A 32 3.56 -5.62 -21.25
N LYS A 33 4.24 -4.56 -20.79
CA LYS A 33 5.06 -3.69 -21.63
C LYS A 33 6.44 -4.29 -21.90
N ASP A 34 7.11 -4.71 -20.83
CA ASP A 34 8.52 -5.06 -20.86
C ASP A 34 8.68 -6.53 -20.44
N LYS A 35 9.48 -7.30 -21.20
CA LYS A 35 9.80 -8.70 -20.83
C LYS A 35 10.60 -8.78 -19.52
N LYS A 36 11.37 -7.73 -19.21
CA LYS A 36 12.14 -7.55 -17.97
C LYS A 36 12.28 -6.07 -17.65
N TYR A 37 12.34 -5.73 -16.36
CA TYR A 37 12.48 -4.35 -15.91
C TYR A 37 13.29 -4.26 -14.61
N THR A 38 13.82 -3.07 -14.31
CA THR A 38 14.61 -2.83 -13.09
C THR A 38 13.78 -2.15 -12.01
N GLN A 39 14.32 -2.06 -10.78
CA GLN A 39 13.67 -1.27 -9.71
C GLN A 39 13.52 0.22 -10.08
N LYS A 40 14.44 0.78 -10.88
CA LYS A 40 14.32 2.17 -11.35
C LYS A 40 13.14 2.34 -12.30
N ASN A 41 12.90 1.36 -13.18
CA ASN A 41 11.71 1.36 -14.05
C ASN A 41 10.43 1.35 -13.20
N ILE A 42 10.33 0.45 -12.21
CA ILE A 42 9.17 0.39 -11.30
C ILE A 42 8.96 1.74 -10.62
N LEU A 43 10.02 2.33 -10.07
CA LEU A 43 9.95 3.61 -9.35
C LEU A 43 9.46 4.74 -10.25
N TYR A 44 9.97 4.81 -11.47
CA TYR A 44 9.55 5.82 -12.46
C TYR A 44 8.05 5.74 -12.74
N TYR A 45 7.56 4.58 -13.20
CA TYR A 45 6.13 4.42 -13.52
C TYR A 45 5.23 4.51 -12.30
N PHE A 46 5.71 4.07 -11.13
CA PHE A 46 4.95 4.21 -9.90
C PHE A 46 4.78 5.68 -9.53
N ASN A 47 5.85 6.47 -9.56
CA ASN A 47 5.78 7.90 -9.24
C ASN A 47 4.93 8.69 -10.24
N GLU A 48 4.98 8.35 -11.53
CA GLU A 48 4.08 8.95 -12.54
C GLU A 48 2.61 8.63 -12.25
N ASN A 49 2.30 7.39 -11.88
CA ASN A 49 0.95 7.03 -11.43
C ASN A 49 0.54 7.74 -10.14
N LEU A 50 1.45 7.95 -9.19
CA LEU A 50 1.16 8.71 -7.97
C LEU A 50 0.82 10.17 -8.30
N LYS A 51 1.61 10.83 -9.14
CA LYS A 51 1.36 12.23 -9.58
C LYS A 51 -0.01 12.37 -10.24
N ARG A 52 -0.36 11.45 -11.16
CA ARG A 52 -1.67 11.42 -11.83
C ARG A 52 -2.84 11.28 -10.87
N ASN A 53 -2.62 10.62 -9.72
CA ASN A 53 -3.62 10.47 -8.65
C ASN A 53 -3.53 11.56 -7.57
N GLY A 54 -2.78 12.65 -7.79
CA GLY A 54 -2.61 13.73 -6.81
C GLY A 54 -1.83 13.32 -5.56
N LEU A 55 -1.07 12.22 -5.62
CA LEU A 55 -0.24 11.72 -4.52
C LEU A 55 1.22 12.14 -4.71
N ALA A 56 1.87 12.52 -3.62
CA ALA A 56 3.30 12.81 -3.63
C ALA A 56 4.10 11.57 -4.08
N PRO A 57 5.12 11.75 -4.95
CA PRO A 57 6.07 10.71 -5.31
C PRO A 57 6.70 10.03 -4.09
N THR A 58 7.39 8.91 -4.33
CA THR A 58 8.07 8.15 -3.30
C THR A 58 9.52 7.90 -3.66
N THR A 59 10.29 7.47 -2.66
CA THR A 59 11.70 7.10 -2.81
C THR A 59 11.84 5.62 -3.14
N LEU A 60 12.99 5.23 -3.68
CA LEU A 60 13.31 3.83 -3.98
C LEU A 60 13.11 2.93 -2.76
N ARG A 61 13.66 3.31 -1.59
CA ARG A 61 13.54 2.56 -0.33
C ARG A 61 12.08 2.37 0.10
N THR A 62 11.26 3.41 -0.05
CA THR A 62 9.83 3.32 0.30
C THR A 62 9.08 2.40 -0.65
N MET A 63 9.37 2.46 -1.96
CA MET A 63 8.81 1.54 -2.94
C MET A 63 9.22 0.08 -2.66
N GLN A 64 10.48 -0.17 -2.32
CA GLN A 64 10.95 -1.51 -1.92
C GLN A 64 10.18 -2.05 -0.70
N ASN A 65 9.95 -1.22 0.31
CA ASN A 65 9.12 -1.59 1.46
C ASN A 65 7.67 -1.92 1.08
N TYR A 66 7.13 -1.28 0.05
CA TYR A 66 5.81 -1.62 -0.48
C TYR A 66 5.82 -2.95 -1.20
N LEU A 67 6.80 -3.22 -2.05
CA LEU A 67 6.98 -4.51 -2.73
C LEU A 67 7.11 -5.65 -1.71
N TYR A 68 7.91 -5.46 -0.65
CA TYR A 68 8.01 -6.40 0.46
C TYR A 68 6.65 -6.67 1.12
N LYS A 69 5.85 -5.64 1.38
CA LYS A 69 4.51 -5.82 1.96
C LYS A 69 3.58 -6.57 1.01
N LEU A 70 3.60 -6.26 -0.29
CA LEU A 70 2.79 -6.96 -1.30
C LEU A 70 3.08 -8.47 -1.31
N GLU A 71 4.35 -8.85 -1.16
CA GLU A 71 4.76 -10.24 -1.10
C GLU A 71 4.50 -10.89 0.26
N LYS A 72 5.06 -10.35 1.34
CA LYS A 72 5.10 -11.04 2.65
C LYS A 72 3.83 -10.86 3.47
N VAL A 73 3.22 -9.67 3.42
CA VAL A 73 2.04 -9.34 4.24
C VAL A 73 0.75 -9.68 3.50
N PHE A 74 0.61 -9.16 2.28
CA PHE A 74 -0.62 -9.32 1.50
C PHE A 74 -0.61 -10.60 0.66
N LYS A 75 0.56 -11.17 0.36
CA LYS A 75 0.75 -12.37 -0.47
C LYS A 75 0.10 -12.27 -1.85
N VAL A 76 0.00 -11.04 -2.38
CA VAL A 76 -0.62 -10.75 -3.68
C VAL A 76 0.36 -10.72 -4.83
N THR A 77 1.67 -10.73 -4.53
CA THR A 77 2.73 -10.83 -5.52
C THR A 77 3.74 -11.90 -5.14
N THR A 78 4.36 -12.49 -6.14
CA THR A 78 5.58 -13.29 -6.02
C THR A 78 6.62 -12.69 -6.95
N ASN A 79 7.87 -12.58 -6.51
CA ASN A 79 8.94 -11.98 -7.28
C ASN A 79 9.97 -13.02 -7.75
N TYR A 80 10.48 -12.80 -8.95
CA TYR A 80 11.71 -13.36 -9.45
C TYR A 80 12.79 -12.28 -9.39
N TYR A 81 13.97 -12.65 -8.90
CA TYR A 81 15.12 -11.78 -8.78
C TYR A 81 16.37 -12.57 -9.11
N GLN A 82 17.08 -12.16 -10.16
CA GLN A 82 18.35 -12.76 -10.56
C GLN A 82 19.40 -11.67 -10.77
N HIS A 83 20.51 -11.76 -10.04
CA HIS A 83 21.68 -10.95 -10.32
C HIS A 83 22.49 -11.61 -11.45
N LEU A 84 22.69 -10.89 -12.55
CA LEU A 84 23.40 -11.41 -13.74
C LEU A 84 24.89 -11.06 -13.74
N GLY A 85 25.38 -10.37 -12.70
CA GLY A 85 26.75 -9.89 -12.58
C GLY A 85 26.88 -8.39 -12.84
N VAL A 86 28.08 -7.86 -12.58
CA VAL A 86 28.39 -6.42 -12.51
C VAL A 86 27.98 -5.67 -13.78
N ASN A 87 28.15 -6.27 -14.95
CA ASN A 87 27.89 -5.61 -16.25
C ASN A 87 26.50 -5.89 -16.84
N LEU A 88 25.84 -6.98 -16.41
CA LEU A 88 24.55 -7.42 -16.96
C LEU A 88 23.36 -7.00 -16.08
N GLY A 89 23.64 -6.53 -14.86
CA GLY A 89 22.66 -5.94 -13.98
C GLY A 89 21.78 -6.98 -13.27
N THR A 90 20.49 -6.69 -13.15
CA THR A 90 19.55 -7.53 -12.39
C THR A 90 18.25 -7.67 -13.15
N GLU A 91 17.81 -8.91 -13.29
CA GLU A 91 16.51 -9.25 -13.85
C GLU A 91 15.51 -9.38 -12.71
N ILE A 92 14.40 -8.65 -12.85
CA ILE A 92 13.34 -8.62 -11.86
C ILE A 92 12.01 -8.77 -12.57
N TYR A 93 11.16 -9.61 -12.00
CA TYR A 93 9.79 -9.79 -12.47
C TYR A 93 8.87 -9.98 -11.27
N TYR A 94 7.77 -9.22 -11.20
CA TYR A 94 6.75 -9.37 -10.15
C TYR A 94 5.49 -9.97 -10.75
N LYS A 95 5.24 -11.24 -10.46
CA LYS A 95 3.99 -11.91 -10.81
C LYS A 95 2.89 -11.47 -9.86
N LEU A 96 1.76 -11.03 -10.38
CA LEU A 96 0.54 -10.90 -9.57
C LEU A 96 -0.03 -12.31 -9.35
N ASN A 97 -0.25 -12.68 -8.08
CA ASN A 97 -0.80 -13.99 -7.73
C ASN A 97 -2.31 -14.08 -7.99
N TYR A 98 -2.97 -12.94 -8.13
CA TYR A 98 -4.41 -12.81 -8.33
C TYR A 98 -4.72 -11.72 -9.37
N PRO A 99 -5.93 -11.70 -9.95
CA PRO A 99 -6.40 -10.58 -10.75
C PRO A 99 -6.37 -9.27 -9.95
N LYS A 100 -6.14 -8.14 -10.62
CA LYS A 100 -5.99 -6.80 -9.98
C LYS A 100 -7.08 -6.50 -8.95
N LYS A 101 -8.35 -6.78 -9.29
CA LYS A 101 -9.51 -6.53 -8.42
C LYS A 101 -9.38 -7.26 -7.09
N GLU A 102 -8.94 -8.52 -7.13
CA GLU A 102 -8.75 -9.33 -5.92
C GLU A 102 -7.55 -8.84 -5.10
N CYS A 103 -6.45 -8.44 -5.75
CA CYS A 103 -5.34 -7.79 -5.07
C CYS A 103 -5.80 -6.54 -4.30
N TYR A 104 -6.63 -5.69 -4.91
CA TYR A 104 -7.19 -4.51 -4.25
C TYR A 104 -8.06 -4.89 -3.05
N GLN A 105 -8.91 -5.91 -3.18
CA GLN A 105 -9.76 -6.39 -2.09
C GLN A 105 -8.94 -6.89 -0.91
N LYS A 106 -7.90 -7.71 -1.14
CA LYS A 106 -7.01 -8.21 -0.07
C LYS A 106 -6.31 -7.07 0.68
N ILE A 107 -5.78 -6.08 -0.04
CA ILE A 107 -5.16 -4.90 0.57
C ILE A 107 -6.19 -4.11 1.39
N ASN A 108 -7.38 -3.83 0.82
CA ASN A 108 -8.44 -3.09 1.50
C ASN A 108 -8.93 -3.78 2.77
N ASN A 109 -9.12 -5.10 2.72
CA ASN A 109 -9.57 -5.90 3.86
C ASN A 109 -8.56 -5.84 5.01
N TYR A 110 -7.26 -5.98 4.73
CA TYR A 110 -6.22 -5.85 5.75
C TYR A 110 -6.28 -4.50 6.48
N PHE A 111 -6.43 -3.39 5.76
CA PHE A 111 -6.52 -2.07 6.39
C PHE A 111 -7.83 -1.87 7.17
N LYS A 112 -8.94 -2.46 6.70
CA LYS A 112 -10.23 -2.48 7.41
C LYS A 112 -10.13 -3.25 8.73
N GLU A 113 -9.58 -4.45 8.70
CA GLU A 113 -9.36 -5.28 9.89
C GLU A 113 -8.44 -4.60 10.89
N ARG A 114 -7.33 -4.01 10.41
CA ARG A 114 -6.42 -3.24 11.26
C ARG A 114 -7.09 -2.05 11.93
N LYS A 115 -7.99 -1.34 11.23
CA LYS A 115 -8.77 -0.23 11.81
C LYS A 115 -9.72 -0.74 12.89
N ASN A 116 -10.41 -1.85 12.65
CA ASN A 116 -11.32 -2.47 13.60
C ASN A 116 -10.58 -2.98 14.85
N SER A 117 -9.44 -3.64 14.68
CA SER A 117 -8.58 -4.11 15.79
C SER A 117 -8.14 -2.94 16.68
N ARG A 118 -7.67 -1.83 16.09
CA ARG A 118 -7.31 -0.61 16.84
C ARG A 118 -8.49 -0.02 17.60
N PHE A 119 -9.68 -0.04 17.01
CA PHE A 119 -10.89 0.42 17.71
C PHE A 119 -11.20 -0.46 18.92
N LYS A 120 -11.24 -1.79 18.74
CA LYS A 120 -11.45 -2.74 19.84
C LYS A 120 -10.42 -2.55 20.96
N SER A 121 -9.14 -2.34 20.62
CA SER A 121 -8.10 -2.05 21.61
C SER A 121 -8.36 -0.77 22.40
N ARG A 122 -8.80 0.33 21.75
CA ARG A 122 -9.17 1.57 22.45
C ARG A 122 -10.36 1.37 23.39
N VAL A 123 -11.39 0.65 22.94
CA VAL A 123 -12.56 0.32 23.76
C VAL A 123 -12.15 -0.49 25.00
N ASN A 124 -11.35 -1.54 24.80
CA ASN A 124 -10.87 -2.39 25.89
C ASN A 124 -10.02 -1.62 26.91
N ASN A 125 -9.14 -0.72 26.45
CA ASN A 125 -8.32 0.10 27.35
C ASN A 125 -9.19 1.05 28.17
N HIS A 126 -10.15 1.74 27.54
CA HIS A 126 -11.07 2.63 28.24
C HIS A 126 -11.81 1.94 29.39
N PHE A 127 -12.35 0.73 29.14
CA PHE A 127 -13.04 -0.01 30.20
C PHE A 127 -12.11 -0.62 31.25
N LYS A 128 -10.86 -0.97 30.92
CA LYS A 128 -9.87 -1.38 31.92
C LYS A 128 -9.48 -0.26 32.87
N ASP A 129 -9.24 0.94 32.32
CA ASP A 129 -8.85 2.12 33.09
C ASP A 129 -9.98 2.56 34.06
N ASN A 130 -11.24 2.47 33.63
CA ASN A 130 -12.40 2.77 34.48
C ASN A 130 -12.58 1.77 35.64
N ILE A 131 -12.21 0.49 35.46
CA ILE A 131 -12.27 -0.50 36.55
C ILE A 131 -11.20 -0.21 37.61
N SER A 132 -10.00 0.23 37.23
CA SER A 132 -8.96 0.61 38.20
C SER A 132 -9.28 1.89 38.98
N ILE A 133 -10.09 2.79 38.43
CA ILE A 133 -10.45 4.07 39.08
C ILE A 133 -11.62 3.89 40.06
N ASN A 134 -12.57 2.99 39.78
CA ASN A 134 -13.75 2.76 40.61
C ASN A 134 -13.57 1.66 41.68
N GLY A 135 -12.36 1.07 41.77
CA GLY A 135 -12.00 0.04 42.75
C GLY A 135 -11.12 0.53 43.91
N SER A 136 -10.99 1.85 44.10
CA SER A 136 -10.30 2.48 45.26
C SER A 136 -11.28 3.12 46.21
#